data_AF-A0A8T4A5L1-F1
#
_entry.id   AF-A0A8T4A5L1-F1
#
_cell.length_a   1.000
_cell.length_b   1.000
_cell.length_c   1.000
_cell.angle_alpha   90.00
_cell.angle_beta   90.00
_cell.angle_gamma   90.00
#
_symmetry.space_group_name_H-M   'P 1'
#
loop_
_entity.id
_entity.type
_entity.pdbx_description
1 polymer ?
#
loop_
_entity_poly.entity_id
_entity_poly.type
_entity_poly.pdbx_seq_one_letter_code
_entity_poly.pdbx_strand_id
1 'polypeptide(L)'
;KPLGHVQIEGDYHSSWMGSNTAEYLPHVPERTRDMNEELAAKAERRIYETTKKITDVLGGRSIFGCELFVKADGDDAIVYGNEVACRPHDTGLVTFLSHQNALSEFGLHIRAVCGFPIPSEKNEDGFRVLNPVANAASHVILSPHEGHGICYRGLWKCMNMQGVSLKIFGKPEAHVGRRLGVVVAMANSVLEAKKKAEIAAHTIEVKASGTQWKNQTDMETRKHIVFAKPRC
;
A
#
# COMPACT_ATOMS: atom_id res chain seq x y z
N LYS A 1 -1.41 3.33 -12.28
CA LYS A 1 -2.39 4.12 -11.49
C LYS A 1 -1.79 4.54 -10.15
N PRO A 2 -2.27 5.61 -9.49
CA PRO A 2 -1.88 5.91 -8.12
C PRO A 2 -2.32 4.81 -7.15
N LEU A 3 -1.74 4.81 -5.94
CA LEU A 3 -2.14 3.94 -4.84
C LEU A 3 -2.34 4.80 -3.58
N GLY A 4 -3.23 4.35 -2.69
CA GLY A 4 -3.41 4.96 -1.38
C GLY A 4 -2.54 4.26 -0.33
N HIS A 5 -2.17 4.99 0.72
CA HIS A 5 -1.44 4.39 1.84
C HIS A 5 -1.76 5.10 3.16
N VAL A 6 -1.40 4.45 4.27
CA VAL A 6 -1.43 5.00 5.62
C VAL A 6 -0.04 4.88 6.22
N GLN A 7 0.45 5.99 6.75
CA GLN A 7 1.60 6.05 7.64
C GLN A 7 1.13 6.29 9.08
N ILE A 8 1.84 5.70 10.04
CA ILE A 8 1.65 5.94 11.47
C ILE A 8 3.01 6.33 12.03
N GLU A 9 3.09 7.49 12.67
CA GLU A 9 4.34 7.99 13.28
C GLU A 9 5.50 8.09 12.29
N GLY A 10 5.17 8.41 11.02
CA GLY A 10 6.13 8.54 9.93
C GLY A 10 6.51 7.21 9.26
N ASP A 11 6.03 6.08 9.77
CA ASP A 11 6.33 4.76 9.24
C ASP A 11 5.17 4.18 8.41
N TYR A 12 5.51 3.47 7.34
CA TYR A 12 4.54 2.78 6.49
C TYR A 12 3.77 1.70 7.26
N HIS A 13 2.44 1.69 7.13
CA HIS A 13 1.58 0.72 7.81
C HIS A 13 0.70 -0.11 6.88
N SER A 14 0.10 0.52 5.86
CA SER A 14 -0.73 -0.18 4.88
C SER A 14 -0.75 0.60 3.57
N SER A 15 -0.95 -0.10 2.46
CA SER A 15 -1.25 0.50 1.15
C SER A 15 -2.38 -0.25 0.47
N TRP A 16 -3.01 0.38 -0.50
CA TRP A 16 -4.07 -0.23 -1.29
C TRP A 16 -4.11 0.36 -2.68
N MET A 17 -4.60 -0.46 -3.60
CA MET A 17 -4.74 -0.09 -5.00
C MET A 17 -5.95 -0.82 -5.58
N GLY A 18 -6.72 -0.12 -6.39
CA GLY A 18 -7.86 -0.69 -7.08
C GLY A 18 -8.03 -0.12 -8.48
N SER A 19 -8.89 -0.76 -9.26
CA SER A 19 -9.21 -0.34 -10.64
C SER A 19 -9.90 1.03 -10.67
N ASN A 20 -10.77 1.29 -9.69
CA ASN A 20 -11.46 2.56 -9.52
C ASN A 20 -10.77 3.44 -8.47
N THR A 21 -10.18 4.55 -8.91
CA THR A 21 -9.52 5.54 -8.04
C THR A 21 -10.53 6.31 -7.19
N ALA A 22 -11.79 6.45 -7.62
CA ALA A 22 -12.84 7.09 -6.84
C ALA A 22 -13.18 6.35 -5.53
N GLU A 23 -12.78 5.07 -5.39
CA GLU A 23 -12.92 4.33 -4.14
C GLU A 23 -12.03 4.87 -3.01
N TYR A 24 -10.99 5.66 -3.33
CA TYR A 24 -10.02 6.13 -2.35
C TYR A 24 -9.40 7.51 -2.61
N LEU A 25 -9.76 8.19 -3.70
CA LEU A 25 -9.27 9.51 -4.03
C LEU A 25 -10.38 10.44 -4.56
N PRO A 26 -10.27 11.75 -4.28
CA PRO A 26 -9.61 12.29 -3.08
C PRO A 26 -10.39 11.90 -1.82
N HIS A 27 -9.71 11.80 -0.68
CA HIS A 27 -10.43 11.59 0.58
C HIS A 27 -11.21 12.86 0.93
N VAL A 28 -12.54 12.79 0.92
CA VAL A 28 -13.43 13.89 1.33
C VAL A 28 -14.14 13.50 2.62
N PRO A 29 -13.70 13.99 3.80
CA PRO A 29 -14.26 13.57 5.08
C PRO A 29 -15.74 13.93 5.27
N GLU A 30 -16.20 15.00 4.60
CA GLU A 30 -17.51 15.62 4.78
C GLU A 30 -18.55 15.17 3.73
N ARG A 31 -18.14 14.53 2.64
CA ARG A 31 -19.06 13.94 1.65
C ARG A 31 -19.19 12.45 1.93
N THR A 32 -20.33 12.06 2.51
CA THR A 32 -20.74 10.66 2.62
C THR A 32 -20.91 10.06 1.23
N ARG A 33 -19.97 9.22 0.82
CA ARG A 33 -20.15 8.07 -0.09
C ARG A 33 -20.66 8.27 -1.52
N ASP A 34 -20.98 9.47 -1.99
CA ASP A 34 -21.19 9.65 -3.42
C ASP A 34 -19.83 9.65 -4.12
N MET A 35 -19.60 8.62 -4.95
CA MET A 35 -18.40 8.47 -5.77
C MET A 35 -18.29 9.68 -6.70
N ASN A 36 -17.48 10.67 -6.34
CA ASN A 36 -17.20 11.80 -7.23
C ASN A 36 -16.12 11.40 -8.23
N GLU A 37 -16.50 10.60 -9.23
CA GLU A 37 -15.61 10.10 -10.28
C GLU A 37 -14.91 11.22 -11.04
N GLU A 38 -15.58 12.34 -11.27
CA GLU A 38 -15.00 13.51 -11.93
C GLU A 38 -13.86 14.11 -11.10
N LEU A 39 -14.09 14.29 -9.81
CA LEU A 39 -13.07 14.80 -8.89
C LEU A 39 -11.90 13.82 -8.74
N ALA A 40 -12.18 12.51 -8.69
CA ALA A 40 -11.16 11.47 -8.66
C ALA A 40 -10.30 11.47 -9.93
N ALA A 41 -10.92 11.64 -11.10
CA ALA A 41 -10.21 11.76 -12.38
C ALA A 41 -9.32 13.01 -12.42
N LYS A 42 -9.80 14.17 -11.96
CA LYS A 42 -9.00 15.40 -11.82
C LYS A 42 -7.80 15.17 -10.89
N ALA A 43 -8.01 14.53 -9.75
CA ALA A 43 -6.94 14.21 -8.80
C ALA A 43 -5.90 13.26 -9.42
N GLU A 44 -6.33 12.17 -10.07
CA GLU A 44 -5.47 11.19 -10.73
C GLU A 44 -4.62 11.84 -11.83
N ARG A 45 -5.21 12.70 -12.66
CA ARG A 45 -4.49 13.47 -13.67
C ARG A 45 -3.42 14.38 -13.05
N ARG A 46 -3.77 15.15 -12.02
CA ARG A 46 -2.82 16.06 -11.34
C ARG A 46 -1.69 15.30 -10.65
N ILE A 47 -1.95 14.09 -10.14
CA ILE A 47 -0.91 13.19 -9.63
C ILE A 47 0.06 12.83 -10.76
N TYR A 48 -0.42 12.44 -11.94
CA TYR A 48 0.46 12.11 -13.07
C TYR A 48 1.29 13.31 -13.53
N GLU A 49 0.68 14.48 -13.65
CA GLU A 49 1.38 15.71 -14.03
C GLU A 49 2.45 16.11 -12.99
N THR A 50 2.12 16.01 -11.70
CA THR A 50 3.04 16.35 -10.59
C THR A 50 4.22 15.38 -10.53
N THR A 51 3.94 14.07 -10.58
CA THR A 51 4.99 13.03 -10.55
C THR A 51 5.88 13.09 -11.79
N LYS A 52 5.32 13.41 -12.97
CA LYS A 52 6.11 13.66 -14.17
C LYS A 52 7.08 14.83 -14.00
N LYS A 53 6.62 15.98 -13.49
CA LYS A 53 7.49 17.14 -13.25
C LYS A 53 8.65 16.80 -12.30
N ILE A 54 8.37 16.07 -11.21
CA ILE A 54 9.39 15.63 -10.26
C ILE A 54 10.40 14.70 -10.94
N THR A 55 9.91 13.67 -11.64
CA THR A 55 10.76 12.63 -12.24
C THR A 55 11.54 13.12 -13.47
N ASP A 56 11.02 14.07 -14.25
CA ASP A 56 11.75 14.70 -15.35
C ASP A 56 12.97 15.48 -14.85
N VAL A 57 12.87 16.13 -13.68
CA VAL A 57 13.99 16.87 -13.07
C VAL A 57 15.02 15.91 -12.48
N LEU A 58 14.60 14.85 -11.79
CA LEU A 58 15.51 13.87 -11.20
C LEU A 58 16.23 13.02 -12.26
N GLY A 59 15.55 12.72 -13.38
CA GLY A 59 16.10 11.93 -14.48
C GLY A 59 16.37 10.47 -14.11
N GLY A 60 17.16 9.78 -14.96
CA GLY A 60 17.51 8.38 -14.76
C GLY A 60 16.44 7.38 -15.24
N ARG A 61 16.67 6.09 -14.95
CA ARG A 61 15.76 4.98 -15.30
C ARG A 61 15.56 4.10 -14.08
N SER A 62 14.42 4.27 -13.41
CA SER A 62 14.08 3.56 -12.18
C SER A 62 12.57 3.65 -11.96
N ILE A 63 12.10 3.00 -10.91
CA ILE A 63 10.82 3.32 -10.31
C ILE A 63 11.04 4.43 -9.27
N PHE A 64 10.04 5.31 -9.14
CA PHE A 64 10.04 6.40 -8.16
C PHE A 64 8.79 6.25 -7.29
N GLY A 65 8.99 6.17 -5.98
CA GLY A 65 7.92 6.32 -5.00
C GLY A 65 7.74 7.80 -4.69
N CYS A 66 6.81 8.46 -5.38
CA CYS A 66 6.46 9.86 -5.09
C CYS A 66 5.32 9.90 -4.08
N GLU A 67 5.57 10.42 -2.88
CA GLU A 67 4.53 10.62 -1.88
C GLU A 67 3.90 12.00 -2.05
N LEU A 68 2.56 12.02 -2.07
CA LEU A 68 1.78 13.20 -2.36
C LEU A 68 0.63 13.33 -1.36
N PHE A 69 0.27 14.56 -1.02
CA PHE A 69 -1.01 14.86 -0.38
C PHE A 69 -2.01 15.30 -1.44
N VAL A 70 -3.22 14.75 -1.35
CA VAL A 70 -4.33 15.09 -2.25
C VAL A 70 -5.46 15.65 -1.39
N LYS A 71 -5.87 16.88 -1.67
CA LYS A 71 -6.93 17.57 -0.94
C LYS A 71 -8.02 18.01 -1.92
N ALA A 72 -9.28 17.70 -1.61
CA ALA A 72 -10.40 18.29 -2.32
C ALA A 72 -10.58 19.77 -1.94
N ASP A 73 -10.85 20.61 -2.92
CA ASP A 73 -11.18 22.03 -2.78
C ASP A 73 -12.40 22.34 -3.66
N GLY A 74 -13.59 22.32 -3.06
CA GLY A 74 -14.86 22.32 -3.80
C GLY A 74 -14.99 21.11 -4.73
N ASP A 75 -15.12 21.36 -6.02
CA ASP A 75 -15.18 20.34 -7.08
C ASP A 75 -13.85 20.19 -7.86
N ASP A 76 -12.76 20.65 -7.24
CA ASP A 76 -11.38 20.51 -7.71
C ASP A 76 -10.49 19.77 -6.70
N ALA A 77 -9.32 19.30 -7.13
CA ALA A 77 -8.37 18.55 -6.31
C ALA A 77 -6.97 19.16 -6.35
N ILE A 78 -6.43 19.58 -5.20
CA ILE A 78 -5.06 20.10 -5.10
C ILE A 78 -4.11 18.95 -4.74
N VAL A 79 -2.96 18.87 -5.42
CA VAL A 79 -1.91 17.88 -5.19
C VAL A 79 -0.64 18.58 -4.70
N TYR A 80 -0.14 18.16 -3.55
CA TYR A 80 1.10 18.67 -2.95
C TYR A 80 2.15 17.55 -2.94
N GLY A 81 3.38 17.85 -3.35
CA GLY A 81 4.51 16.93 -3.18
C GLY A 81 4.95 16.89 -1.73
N ASN A 82 5.11 15.68 -1.18
CA ASN A 82 5.65 15.47 0.16
C ASN A 82 7.12 15.06 0.09
N GLU A 83 7.39 13.89 -0.49
CA GLU A 83 8.73 13.34 -0.65
C GLU A 83 8.84 12.45 -1.90
N VAL A 84 10.06 12.03 -2.21
CA VAL A 84 10.34 11.12 -3.33
C VAL A 84 11.45 10.14 -2.98
N ALA A 85 11.17 8.85 -3.19
CA ALA A 85 12.15 7.78 -3.13
C ALA A 85 12.51 7.33 -4.56
N CYS A 86 13.78 7.46 -4.96
CA CYS A 86 14.26 7.06 -6.30
C CYS A 86 14.51 5.54 -6.45
N ARG A 87 13.67 4.73 -5.82
CA ARG A 87 13.79 3.27 -5.70
C ARG A 87 12.41 2.65 -5.41
N PRO A 88 12.26 1.31 -5.48
CA PRO A 88 11.08 0.66 -4.93
C PRO A 88 10.80 1.12 -3.50
N HIS A 89 9.52 1.28 -3.18
CA HIS A 89 9.05 1.89 -1.95
C HIS A 89 8.11 0.96 -1.20
N ASP A 90 8.07 1.03 0.12
CA ASP A 90 7.30 0.07 0.91
C ASP A 90 5.79 0.11 0.62
N THR A 91 5.29 1.28 0.21
CA THR A 91 3.90 1.48 -0.24
C THR A 91 3.59 0.76 -1.55
N GLY A 92 4.60 0.41 -2.35
CA GLY A 92 4.45 -0.36 -3.57
C GLY A 92 4.33 -1.87 -3.34
N LEU A 93 4.50 -2.37 -2.11
CA LEU A 93 4.38 -3.81 -1.81
C LEU A 93 3.00 -4.39 -2.18
N VAL A 94 1.95 -3.55 -2.22
CA VAL A 94 0.62 -3.95 -2.73
C VAL A 94 0.65 -4.44 -4.18
N THR A 95 1.62 -3.98 -4.98
CA THR A 95 1.80 -4.39 -6.38
C THR A 95 2.14 -5.86 -6.57
N PHE A 96 2.55 -6.57 -5.51
CA PHE A 96 2.70 -8.02 -5.57
C PHE A 96 1.43 -8.75 -5.97
N LEU A 97 0.25 -8.22 -5.59
CA LEU A 97 -1.04 -8.81 -5.94
C LEU A 97 -1.92 -7.90 -6.80
N SER A 98 -1.76 -6.57 -6.74
CA SER A 98 -2.57 -5.68 -7.60
C SER A 98 -2.15 -5.71 -9.06
N HIS A 99 -0.90 -6.08 -9.38
CA HIS A 99 -0.38 -6.09 -10.74
C HIS A 99 -0.17 -7.51 -11.27
N GLN A 100 -0.06 -7.62 -12.60
CA GLN A 100 0.34 -8.86 -13.25
C GLN A 100 1.70 -9.35 -12.74
N ASN A 101 1.92 -10.66 -12.80
CA ASN A 101 3.19 -11.26 -12.45
C ASN A 101 4.34 -10.62 -13.26
N ALA A 102 5.50 -10.42 -12.63
CA ALA A 102 6.66 -9.69 -13.15
C ALA A 102 6.47 -8.19 -13.44
N LEU A 103 5.31 -7.60 -13.16
CA LEU A 103 5.04 -6.16 -13.25
C LEU A 103 4.70 -5.51 -11.89
N SER A 104 5.13 -6.13 -10.79
CA SER A 104 5.22 -5.45 -9.50
C SER A 104 6.23 -4.29 -9.58
N GLU A 105 6.24 -3.40 -8.59
CA GLU A 105 7.20 -2.30 -8.52
C GLU A 105 8.66 -2.78 -8.70
N PHE A 106 8.98 -3.96 -8.18
CA PHE A 106 10.30 -4.57 -8.28
C PHE A 106 10.59 -5.02 -9.71
N GLY A 107 9.63 -5.68 -10.36
CA GLY A 107 9.75 -6.07 -11.77
C GLY A 107 9.85 -4.86 -12.70
N LEU A 108 9.06 -3.82 -12.44
CA LEU A 108 9.10 -2.55 -13.17
C LEU A 108 10.45 -1.85 -13.00
N HIS A 109 10.98 -1.81 -11.77
CA HIS A 109 12.29 -1.24 -11.49
C HIS A 109 13.39 -1.95 -12.29
N ILE A 110 13.45 -3.29 -12.25
CA ILE A 110 14.42 -4.08 -13.01
C ILE A 110 14.29 -3.85 -14.52
N ARG A 111 13.06 -3.83 -15.05
CA ARG A 111 12.84 -3.54 -16.48
C ARG A 111 13.35 -2.15 -16.85
N ALA A 112 13.05 -1.14 -16.04
CA ALA A 112 13.48 0.24 -16.29
C ALA A 112 15.01 0.37 -16.30
N VAL A 113 15.70 -0.14 -15.26
CA VAL A 113 17.17 -0.04 -15.16
C VAL A 113 17.88 -0.82 -16.28
N CYS A 114 17.34 -1.97 -16.69
CA CYS A 114 17.90 -2.79 -17.78
C CYS A 114 17.48 -2.34 -19.18
N GLY A 115 16.61 -1.32 -19.32
CA GLY A 115 16.11 -0.86 -20.61
C GLY A 115 15.12 -1.80 -21.31
N PHE A 116 14.52 -2.74 -20.57
CA PHE A 116 13.47 -3.60 -21.10
C PHE A 116 12.15 -2.85 -21.27
N PRO A 117 11.31 -3.25 -22.24
CA PRO A 117 10.00 -2.64 -22.45
C PRO A 117 9.06 -2.88 -21.25
N ILE A 118 8.30 -1.84 -20.92
CA ILE A 118 7.20 -1.89 -19.96
C ILE A 118 5.89 -1.83 -20.76
N PRO A 119 5.12 -2.92 -20.84
CA PRO A 119 3.82 -2.91 -21.49
C PRO A 119 2.85 -2.06 -20.64
N SER A 120 2.10 -1.18 -21.31
CA SER A 120 1.19 -0.23 -20.68
C SER A 120 0.18 0.26 -21.70
N GLU A 121 -0.99 0.68 -21.24
CA GLU A 121 -2.00 1.33 -22.07
C GLU A 121 -1.83 2.85 -21.99
N LYS A 122 -2.25 3.59 -23.03
CA LYS A 122 -2.35 5.04 -22.93
C LYS A 122 -3.73 5.41 -22.38
N ASN A 123 -3.78 6.25 -21.36
CA ASN A 123 -5.03 6.87 -20.94
C ASN A 123 -5.37 8.09 -21.82
N GLU A 124 -6.53 8.70 -21.58
CA GLU A 124 -7.03 9.86 -22.34
C GLU A 124 -6.09 11.06 -22.29
N ASP A 125 -5.39 11.26 -21.18
CA ASP A 125 -4.40 12.33 -21.00
C ASP A 125 -3.02 11.99 -21.62
N GLY A 126 -2.88 10.86 -22.31
CA GLY A 126 -1.66 10.45 -23.01
C GLY A 126 -0.57 9.81 -22.14
N PHE A 127 -0.82 9.62 -20.84
CA PHE A 127 0.08 8.89 -19.95
C PHE A 127 0.01 7.40 -20.21
N ARG A 128 1.17 6.73 -20.11
CA ARG A 128 1.27 5.28 -20.09
C ARG A 128 0.89 4.77 -18.71
N VAL A 129 -0.21 4.06 -18.61
CA VAL A 129 -0.79 3.56 -17.37
C VAL A 129 -0.78 2.03 -17.38
N LEU A 130 -0.32 1.47 -16.26
CA LEU A 130 -0.54 0.06 -15.95
C LEU A 130 -1.75 -0.03 -15.02
N ASN A 131 -2.78 -0.74 -15.48
CA ASN A 131 -4.01 -0.96 -14.73
C ASN A 131 -3.83 -2.14 -13.77
N PRO A 132 -4.29 -2.04 -12.51
CA PRO A 132 -4.26 -3.17 -11.60
C PRO A 132 -5.22 -4.25 -12.11
N VAL A 133 -4.83 -5.51 -11.96
CA VAL A 133 -5.65 -6.68 -12.32
C VAL A 133 -6.53 -7.16 -11.18
N ALA A 134 -6.33 -6.61 -9.97
CA ALA A 134 -7.13 -6.90 -8.79
C ALA A 134 -7.15 -5.71 -7.83
N ASN A 135 -8.26 -5.56 -7.10
CA ASN A 135 -8.31 -4.70 -5.93
C ASN A 135 -7.51 -5.38 -4.81
N ALA A 136 -6.46 -4.72 -4.34
CA ALA A 136 -5.57 -5.28 -3.34
C ALA A 136 -5.20 -4.26 -2.27
N ALA A 137 -4.84 -4.78 -1.09
CA ALA A 137 -4.30 -3.98 -0.01
C ALA A 137 -3.23 -4.77 0.74
N SER A 138 -2.38 -4.07 1.44
CA SER A 138 -1.36 -4.63 2.31
C SER A 138 -1.53 -4.15 3.74
N HIS A 139 -1.00 -4.95 4.66
CA HIS A 139 -0.94 -4.62 6.08
C HIS A 139 0.35 -5.18 6.67
N VAL A 140 1.07 -4.34 7.42
CA VAL A 140 2.34 -4.73 8.03
C VAL A 140 2.16 -5.76 9.14
N ILE A 141 3.23 -6.52 9.39
CA ILE A 141 3.42 -7.33 10.59
C ILE A 141 4.50 -6.64 11.43
N LEU A 142 4.14 -6.14 12.61
CA LEU A 142 5.02 -5.42 13.53
C LEU A 142 5.46 -6.33 14.67
N SER A 143 6.70 -6.16 15.13
CA SER A 143 7.18 -6.85 16.32
C SER A 143 6.66 -6.19 17.60
N PRO A 144 6.03 -6.94 18.52
CA PRO A 144 5.75 -6.47 19.87
C PRO A 144 6.91 -6.70 20.86
N HIS A 145 8.04 -7.18 20.36
CA HIS A 145 9.19 -7.60 21.15
C HIS A 145 10.49 -7.00 20.64
N GLU A 146 11.44 -6.91 21.56
CA GLU A 146 12.86 -6.70 21.26
C GLU A 146 13.62 -8.03 21.34
N GLY A 147 14.72 -8.14 20.60
CA GLY A 147 15.66 -9.25 20.69
C GLY A 147 15.76 -10.12 19.43
N HIS A 148 16.45 -11.25 19.57
CA HIS A 148 16.80 -12.15 18.47
C HIS A 148 15.94 -13.41 18.44
N GLY A 149 16.14 -14.26 17.41
CA GLY A 149 15.50 -15.56 17.31
C GLY A 149 13.99 -15.44 17.10
N ILE A 150 13.61 -14.60 16.12
CA ILE A 150 12.20 -14.30 15.85
C ILE A 150 11.49 -15.55 15.32
N CYS A 151 10.42 -15.92 16.00
CA CYS A 151 9.53 -17.01 15.64
C CYS A 151 8.14 -16.47 15.31
N TYR A 152 7.45 -17.16 14.41
CA TYR A 152 6.11 -16.79 13.94
C TYR A 152 5.13 -17.95 14.17
N ARG A 153 3.92 -17.64 14.66
CA ARG A 153 2.77 -18.56 14.75
C ARG A 153 1.57 -17.95 14.02
N GLY A 154 0.59 -18.78 13.66
CA GLY A 154 -0.61 -18.34 12.93
C GLY A 154 -0.45 -18.33 11.41
N LEU A 155 0.71 -18.75 10.89
CA LEU A 155 1.02 -18.81 9.46
C LEU A 155 -0.04 -19.58 8.66
N TRP A 156 -0.48 -20.73 9.17
CA TRP A 156 -1.51 -21.55 8.52
C TRP A 156 -2.83 -20.81 8.39
N LYS A 157 -3.29 -20.16 9.46
CA LYS A 157 -4.54 -19.39 9.46
C LYS A 157 -4.47 -18.22 8.48
N CYS A 158 -3.35 -17.51 8.45
CA CYS A 158 -3.09 -16.42 7.51
C CYS A 158 -3.12 -16.90 6.05
N MET A 159 -2.33 -17.93 5.72
CA MET A 159 -2.17 -18.42 4.34
C MET A 159 -3.37 -19.22 3.82
N ASN A 160 -4.24 -19.71 4.71
CA ASN A 160 -5.48 -20.38 4.31
C ASN A 160 -6.59 -19.40 3.88
N MET A 161 -6.39 -18.08 4.03
CA MET A 161 -7.32 -17.08 3.52
C MET A 161 -7.13 -16.88 2.02
N GLN A 162 -8.18 -17.11 1.23
CA GLN A 162 -8.10 -16.98 -0.23
C GLN A 162 -7.71 -15.56 -0.67
N GLY A 163 -6.76 -15.49 -1.61
CA GLY A 163 -6.24 -14.24 -2.16
C GLY A 163 -5.28 -13.51 -1.24
N VAL A 164 -4.74 -14.18 -0.21
CA VAL A 164 -3.73 -13.64 0.70
C VAL A 164 -2.34 -14.17 0.33
N SER A 165 -1.36 -13.27 0.32
CA SER A 165 0.07 -13.58 0.21
C SER A 165 0.79 -13.02 1.42
N LEU A 166 1.49 -13.89 2.15
CA LEU A 166 2.37 -13.53 3.26
C LEU A 166 3.80 -13.32 2.76
N LYS A 167 4.48 -12.27 3.26
CA LYS A 167 5.90 -12.01 3.04
C LYS A 167 6.56 -11.70 4.38
N ILE A 168 7.41 -12.61 4.86
CA ILE A 168 8.25 -12.41 6.04
C ILE A 168 9.63 -11.93 5.58
N PHE A 169 10.15 -10.88 6.19
CA PHE A 169 11.40 -10.23 5.75
C PHE A 169 12.67 -10.93 6.25
N GLY A 170 12.56 -11.91 7.16
CA GLY A 170 13.69 -12.69 7.64
C GLY A 170 14.69 -11.88 8.47
N LYS A 171 14.25 -10.82 9.14
CA LYS A 171 15.12 -9.99 9.98
C LYS A 171 15.62 -10.82 11.18
N PRO A 172 16.93 -10.83 11.49
CA PRO A 172 17.49 -11.65 12.57
C PRO A 172 17.23 -11.10 13.98
N GLU A 173 16.74 -9.86 14.06
CA GLU A 173 16.54 -9.09 15.29
C GLU A 173 15.27 -8.24 15.15
N ALA A 174 14.56 -8.08 16.27
CA ALA A 174 13.41 -7.22 16.43
C ALA A 174 13.67 -6.10 17.45
N HIS A 175 12.96 -4.98 17.26
CA HIS A 175 12.66 -3.99 18.29
C HIS A 175 11.15 -3.74 18.25
N VAL A 176 10.57 -3.14 19.30
CA VAL A 176 9.13 -2.84 19.32
C VAL A 176 8.79 -1.92 18.13
N GLY A 177 7.76 -2.29 17.37
CA GLY A 177 7.37 -1.58 16.16
C GLY A 177 8.17 -1.94 14.90
N ARG A 178 9.20 -2.80 14.99
CA ARG A 178 9.96 -3.21 13.79
C ARG A 178 9.05 -3.96 12.83
N ARG A 179 8.97 -3.51 11.57
CA ARG A 179 8.30 -4.25 10.49
C ARG A 179 9.04 -5.56 10.20
N LEU A 180 8.39 -6.68 10.49
CA LEU A 180 8.92 -8.03 10.30
C LEU A 180 8.39 -8.72 9.04
N GLY A 181 7.28 -8.23 8.52
CA GLY A 181 6.69 -8.74 7.29
C GLY A 181 5.54 -7.87 6.83
N VAL A 182 4.88 -8.35 5.79
CA VAL A 182 3.67 -7.75 5.23
C VAL A 182 2.74 -8.86 4.77
N VAL A 183 1.46 -8.67 4.99
CA VAL A 183 0.41 -9.42 4.33
C VAL A 183 -0.14 -8.58 3.20
N VAL A 184 -0.30 -9.16 2.02
CA VAL A 184 -1.01 -8.54 0.89
C VAL A 184 -2.24 -9.39 0.60
N ALA A 185 -3.39 -8.76 0.39
CA ALA A 185 -4.65 -9.45 0.16
C ALA A 185 -5.40 -8.84 -1.02
N MET A 186 -6.03 -9.68 -1.85
CA MET A 186 -6.96 -9.27 -2.90
C MET A 186 -8.41 -9.51 -2.47
N ALA A 187 -9.32 -8.68 -2.96
CA ALA A 187 -10.76 -8.85 -2.80
C ALA A 187 -11.54 -8.20 -3.97
N ASN A 188 -12.87 -8.20 -3.88
CA ASN A 188 -13.71 -7.61 -4.92
C ASN A 188 -13.76 -6.09 -4.84
N SER A 189 -13.49 -5.50 -3.68
CA SER A 189 -13.36 -4.06 -3.48
C SER A 189 -12.09 -3.71 -2.71
N VAL A 190 -11.64 -2.46 -2.83
CA VAL A 190 -10.50 -1.95 -2.03
C VAL A 190 -10.79 -2.07 -0.54
N LEU A 191 -12.01 -1.76 -0.10
CA LEU A 191 -12.40 -1.83 1.31
C LEU A 191 -12.30 -3.25 1.87
N GLU A 192 -12.78 -4.25 1.14
CA GLU A 192 -12.68 -5.66 1.53
C GLU A 192 -11.23 -6.13 1.53
N ALA A 193 -10.42 -5.70 0.56
CA ALA A 193 -9.00 -6.05 0.49
C ALA A 193 -8.26 -5.53 1.72
N LYS A 194 -8.51 -4.28 2.12
CA LYS A 194 -7.91 -3.68 3.33
C LYS A 194 -8.31 -4.43 4.59
N LYS A 195 -9.61 -4.74 4.77
CA LYS A 195 -10.09 -5.55 5.91
C LYS A 195 -9.45 -6.93 5.93
N LYS A 196 -9.37 -7.59 4.78
CA LYS A 196 -8.79 -8.94 4.67
C LYS A 196 -7.30 -8.92 5.00
N ALA A 197 -6.54 -7.95 4.50
CA ALA A 197 -5.11 -7.81 4.80
C ALA A 197 -4.86 -7.58 6.30
N GLU A 198 -5.65 -6.69 6.92
CA GLU A 198 -5.61 -6.40 8.36
C GLU A 198 -5.91 -7.66 9.19
N ILE A 199 -7.05 -8.32 8.95
CA ILE A 199 -7.44 -9.55 9.66
C ILE A 199 -6.35 -10.63 9.52
N ALA A 200 -5.83 -10.82 8.30
CA ALA A 200 -4.81 -11.82 8.02
C ALA A 200 -3.48 -11.51 8.74
N ALA A 201 -3.04 -10.25 8.77
CA ALA A 201 -1.86 -9.83 9.52
C ALA A 201 -2.04 -10.05 11.03
N HIS A 202 -3.22 -9.75 11.57
CA HIS A 202 -3.53 -9.92 13.01
C HIS A 202 -3.65 -11.39 13.45
N THR A 203 -3.70 -12.35 12.51
CA THR A 203 -3.59 -13.77 12.88
C THR A 203 -2.17 -14.18 13.25
N ILE A 204 -1.17 -13.36 12.92
CA ILE A 204 0.24 -13.65 13.14
C ILE A 204 0.63 -13.25 14.56
N GLU A 205 1.14 -14.22 15.30
CA GLU A 205 1.79 -13.98 16.58
C GLU A 205 3.30 -14.05 16.40
N VAL A 206 4.01 -13.16 17.06
CA VAL A 206 5.47 -13.06 17.04
C VAL A 206 5.99 -13.43 18.42
N LYS A 207 7.16 -14.06 18.46
CA LYS A 207 7.94 -14.31 19.67
C LYS A 207 9.41 -14.01 19.37
N ALA A 208 10.12 -13.43 20.33
CA ALA A 208 11.58 -13.37 20.36
C ALA A 208 12.12 -14.34 21.43
N SER A 209 13.43 -14.61 21.41
CA SER A 209 14.09 -15.44 22.44
C SER A 209 13.78 -14.91 23.84
N GLY A 210 13.28 -15.79 24.71
CA GLY A 210 12.91 -15.45 26.08
C GLY A 210 11.57 -14.71 26.25
N THR A 211 10.84 -14.38 25.18
CA THR A 211 9.51 -13.74 25.28
C THR A 211 8.36 -14.73 25.14
N GLN A 212 7.15 -14.30 25.51
CA GLN A 212 5.92 -15.02 25.22
C GLN A 212 5.42 -14.68 23.81
N TRP A 213 4.53 -15.52 23.27
CA TRP A 213 3.83 -15.20 22.03
C TRP A 213 2.93 -13.98 22.23
N LYS A 214 2.99 -13.03 21.31
CA LYS A 214 2.11 -11.86 21.32
C LYS A 214 1.70 -11.47 19.90
N ASN A 215 0.45 -11.05 19.73
CA ASN A 215 -0.04 -10.47 18.48
C ASN A 215 0.19 -8.94 18.49
N GLN A 216 0.01 -8.31 17.33
CA GLN A 216 0.18 -6.86 17.20
C GLN A 216 -1.07 -6.04 17.56
N THR A 217 -2.19 -6.69 17.88
CA THR A 217 -3.49 -6.03 18.13
C THR A 217 -3.40 -5.01 19.26
N ASP A 218 -2.63 -5.29 20.31
CA ASP A 218 -2.44 -4.39 21.43
C ASP A 218 -1.56 -3.16 21.10
N MET A 219 -0.75 -3.22 20.04
CA MET A 219 0.08 -2.10 19.60
C MET A 219 -0.68 -1.17 18.67
N GLU A 220 -1.61 -1.73 17.90
CA GLU A 220 -2.44 -1.05 16.93
C GLU A 220 -3.68 -0.44 17.61
N THR A 221 -3.43 0.52 18.50
CA THR A 221 -4.46 1.22 19.30
C THR A 221 -5.26 2.26 18.50
N ARG A 222 -4.74 2.69 17.34
CA ARG A 222 -5.47 3.58 16.43
C ARG A 222 -6.47 2.74 15.64
N LYS A 223 -7.72 3.19 15.54
CA LYS A 223 -8.80 2.47 14.83
C LYS A 223 -8.39 2.17 13.39
N HIS A 224 -7.89 0.97 13.14
CA HIS A 224 -7.80 0.40 11.79
C HIS A 224 -9.22 0.09 11.27
N ILE A 225 -9.35 -0.29 10.00
CA ILE A 225 -10.65 -0.35 9.32
C ILE A 225 -11.60 -1.34 10.00
N VAL A 226 -11.07 -2.40 10.61
CA VAL A 226 -11.86 -3.41 11.33
C VAL A 226 -12.31 -2.92 12.72
N PHE A 227 -11.53 -2.03 13.36
CA PHE A 227 -11.82 -1.50 14.70
C PHE A 227 -12.46 -0.11 14.71
N ALA A 228 -12.68 0.48 13.54
CA ALA A 228 -13.49 1.69 13.40
C ALA A 228 -14.96 1.37 13.72
N LYS A 229 -15.41 1.67 14.95
CA LYS A 229 -16.85 1.73 15.26
C LYS A 229 -17.56 2.52 14.14
N PRO A 230 -18.73 2.08 13.64
CA PRO A 230 -19.56 2.92 12.79
C PRO A 230 -19.70 4.27 13.49
N ARG A 231 -19.44 5.38 12.78
CA ARG A 231 -19.88 6.67 13.29
C ARG A 231 -21.41 6.59 13.31
N CYS A 232 -21.99 6.52 14.51
CA CYS A 232 -23.41 6.68 14.72
C CYS A 232 -23.83 8.09 14.30
#